data_AF-A0A6J1VFY9-F1
#
_entry.id   AF-A0A6J1VFY9-F1
#
_cell.length_a   1.000
_cell.length_b   1.000
_cell.length_c   1.000
_cell.angle_alpha   90.00
_cell.angle_beta   90.00
_cell.angle_gamma   90.00
#
_symmetry.space_group_name_H-M   'P 1'
#
loop_
_entity.id
_entity.type
_entity.pdbx_description
1 polymer ?
#
loop_
_entity_poly.entity_id
_entity_poly.type
_entity_poly.pdbx_seq_one_letter_code
_entity_poly.pdbx_strand_id
1 'polypeptide(L)'
;MVCVSRALLVRQYGRFMDDLRIYVKGGTGGMGYARLGGAGGKGGDVWLVADEKMTLKKMKDKYPKKRFVAEAGTNSSIAALKGNKGKDCEVNVPPGIIVTTENGKELGKLDKIGERLLVACGGIGGCPVTNFLPTKGQIHTIHLDLKLIADVGLIGFPNAGKSSLLSKISQARPQIADYAFTTLSPEIGTVMYPDRKQITVADLPGLIEGAHANKGRGHKFLKHVERTKQLLFVIDVSGFQLSSHTPFRTAFETIMLLAKELELYKEELQTKSALLAVNKMDLPNAKENFEKLMEQLQKPQNYLHLLPQKMIPEVTVKFREIIPISAHTGEGSEQLITCLRKIIDQEAEEKIESYQREQLHALHLSKI
;
A
#
# COMPACT_ATOMS: atom_id res chain seq x y z
N MET A 1 4.52 47.86 8.72
CA MET A 1 5.31 46.96 7.84
C MET A 1 5.66 45.72 8.66
N VAL A 2 4.72 44.79 8.82
CA VAL A 2 4.87 43.62 9.68
C VAL A 2 4.97 42.40 8.76
N CYS A 3 6.17 41.85 8.69
CA CYS A 3 6.48 40.63 7.96
C CYS A 3 5.90 39.45 8.75
N VAL A 4 4.72 38.96 8.36
CA VAL A 4 4.16 37.71 8.89
C VAL A 4 4.72 36.58 8.05
N SER A 5 5.83 36.01 8.54
CA SER A 5 6.41 34.78 8.03
C SER A 5 5.36 33.68 8.06
N ARG A 6 4.83 33.35 6.88
CA ARG A 6 3.93 32.24 6.62
C ARG A 6 4.75 30.95 6.74
N ALA A 7 5.00 30.52 7.98
CA ALA A 7 5.51 29.18 8.27
C ALA A 7 4.39 28.17 7.94
N LEU A 8 4.31 27.83 6.65
CA LEU A 8 3.64 26.63 6.18
C LEU A 8 4.34 25.43 6.82
N LEU A 9 3.82 25.01 7.98
CA LEU A 9 4.09 23.72 8.60
C LEU A 9 3.55 22.62 7.68
N VAL A 10 4.24 22.38 6.57
CA VAL A 10 4.05 21.18 5.76
C VAL A 10 4.76 20.06 6.51
N ARG A 11 4.05 19.43 7.45
CA ARG A 11 4.43 18.10 7.95
C ARG A 11 4.21 17.11 6.80
N GLN A 12 5.22 17.00 5.93
CA GLN A 12 5.33 15.93 4.93
C GLN A 12 5.59 14.61 5.66
N TYR A 13 4.53 13.93 6.10
CA TYR A 13 4.63 12.52 6.44
C TYR A 13 4.22 11.71 5.22
N GLY A 14 5.09 10.79 4.80
CA GLY A 14 4.95 9.95 3.62
C GLY A 14 3.75 9.03 3.73
N ARG A 15 2.61 9.45 3.18
CA ARG A 15 1.43 8.61 3.05
C ARG A 15 1.76 7.44 2.13
N PHE A 16 1.51 6.21 2.59
CA PHE A 16 1.55 5.02 1.75
C PHE A 16 0.67 5.26 0.50
N MET A 17 1.23 4.96 -0.66
CA MET A 17 0.65 5.28 -1.96
C MET A 17 0.22 4.00 -2.65
N ASP A 18 -1.09 3.82 -2.73
CA ASP A 18 -1.74 2.59 -3.19
C ASP A 18 -2.11 2.73 -4.67
N ASP A 19 -2.37 3.97 -5.10
CA ASP A 19 -2.71 4.36 -6.46
C ASP A 19 -1.66 5.33 -7.04
N LEU A 20 -1.36 5.17 -8.33
CA LEU A 20 -0.55 6.14 -9.06
C LEU A 20 -1.02 6.28 -10.50
N ARG A 21 -1.48 7.48 -10.83
CA ARG A 21 -1.80 7.86 -12.22
C ARG A 21 -0.54 8.26 -12.99
N ILE A 22 -0.32 7.65 -14.16
CA ILE A 22 0.80 7.95 -15.05
C ILE A 22 0.34 8.14 -16.49
N TYR A 23 1.09 8.94 -17.24
CA TYR A 23 0.90 9.12 -18.68
C TYR A 23 1.90 8.25 -19.44
N VAL A 24 1.39 7.46 -20.39
CA VAL A 24 2.20 6.62 -21.27
C VAL A 24 1.92 6.94 -22.74
N LYS A 25 2.97 6.97 -23.55
CA LYS A 25 2.86 7.18 -25.00
C LYS A 25 3.85 6.31 -25.77
N GLY A 26 3.34 5.51 -26.70
CA GLY A 26 4.15 4.79 -27.67
C GLY A 26 4.89 5.74 -28.63
N GLY A 27 6.03 5.30 -29.13
CA GLY A 27 6.80 6.03 -30.13
C GLY A 27 6.00 6.21 -31.42
N THR A 28 6.18 7.33 -32.11
CA THR A 28 5.61 7.51 -33.47
C THR A 28 6.37 6.63 -34.47
N GLY A 29 5.70 6.10 -35.48
CA GLY A 29 6.39 5.43 -36.59
C GLY A 29 7.28 6.41 -37.37
N GLY A 30 8.34 5.90 -37.99
CA GLY A 30 9.20 6.65 -38.90
C GLY A 30 8.54 6.83 -40.27
N MET A 31 8.85 7.93 -40.94
CA MET A 31 8.36 8.24 -42.29
C MET A 31 8.93 7.25 -43.32
N GLY A 32 8.08 6.77 -44.23
CA GLY A 32 8.46 5.97 -45.39
C GLY A 32 8.96 6.85 -46.55
N TYR A 33 9.80 6.29 -47.42
CA TYR A 33 10.39 6.99 -48.55
C TYR A 33 9.76 6.51 -49.85
N ALA A 34 8.63 7.12 -50.21
CA ALA A 34 7.76 6.68 -51.30
C ALA A 34 8.48 6.50 -52.66
N ARG A 35 9.44 7.40 -52.98
CA ARG A 35 10.13 7.39 -54.29
C ARG A 35 10.94 6.12 -54.56
N LEU A 36 11.47 5.48 -53.52
CA LEU A 36 12.28 4.26 -53.64
C LEU A 36 11.65 3.08 -52.90
N GLY A 37 10.38 3.19 -52.49
CA GLY A 37 9.70 2.15 -51.74
C GLY A 37 10.25 1.92 -50.33
N GLY A 38 10.96 2.89 -49.75
CA GLY A 38 11.55 2.75 -48.42
C GLY A 38 10.50 2.68 -47.30
N ALA A 39 10.66 1.76 -46.36
CA ALA A 39 9.76 1.58 -45.23
C ALA A 39 10.35 2.21 -43.95
N GLY A 40 9.58 3.07 -43.29
CA GLY A 40 9.96 3.66 -42.01
C GLY A 40 9.90 2.65 -40.87
N GLY A 41 10.71 2.88 -39.83
CA GLY A 41 10.76 2.01 -38.66
C GLY A 41 9.51 2.11 -37.78
N LYS A 42 9.14 1.03 -37.10
CA LYS A 42 8.08 1.07 -36.08
C LYS A 42 8.53 1.92 -34.88
N GLY A 43 7.63 2.68 -34.27
CA GLY A 43 7.88 3.32 -32.98
C GLY A 43 8.09 2.30 -31.86
N GLY A 44 8.82 2.71 -30.82
CA GLY A 44 9.01 1.91 -29.62
C GLY A 44 7.69 1.72 -28.85
N ASP A 45 7.59 0.59 -28.17
CA ASP A 45 6.46 0.21 -27.32
C ASP A 45 6.73 0.62 -25.85
N VAL A 46 5.69 0.86 -25.05
CA VAL A 46 5.82 1.13 -23.61
C VAL A 46 5.39 -0.10 -22.81
N TRP A 47 6.29 -0.60 -21.98
CA TRP A 47 6.11 -1.78 -21.15
C TRP A 47 6.20 -1.42 -19.67
N LEU A 48 5.32 -2.01 -18.87
CA LEU A 48 5.49 -2.07 -17.43
C LEU A 48 6.19 -3.38 -17.06
N VAL A 49 7.17 -3.31 -16.14
CA VAL A 49 7.94 -4.48 -15.70
C VAL A 49 7.85 -4.60 -14.19
N ALA A 50 7.41 -5.75 -13.69
CA ALA A 50 7.29 -5.99 -12.26
C ALA A 50 8.66 -6.16 -11.58
N ASP A 51 9.02 -5.24 -10.69
CA ASP A 51 10.28 -5.21 -9.95
C ASP A 51 10.02 -5.11 -8.45
N GLU A 52 10.56 -6.04 -7.66
CA GLU A 52 10.34 -6.10 -6.22
C GLU A 52 10.95 -4.90 -5.47
N LYS A 53 12.02 -4.30 -6.01
CA LYS A 53 12.74 -3.19 -5.37
C LYS A 53 12.01 -1.85 -5.51
N MET A 54 11.06 -1.77 -6.44
CA MET A 54 10.30 -0.56 -6.75
C MET A 54 9.04 -0.47 -5.89
N THR A 55 8.70 0.75 -5.46
CA THR A 55 7.42 1.08 -4.81
C THR A 55 6.75 2.24 -5.55
N LEU A 56 5.42 2.39 -5.44
CA LEU A 56 4.71 3.49 -6.13
C LEU A 56 5.20 4.87 -5.66
N LYS A 57 5.53 5.02 -4.38
CA LYS A 57 6.16 6.23 -3.84
C LYS A 57 7.52 6.50 -4.50
N LYS A 58 8.42 5.51 -4.52
CA LYS A 58 9.74 5.64 -5.18
C LYS A 58 9.60 5.98 -6.67
N MET A 59 8.58 5.44 -7.33
CA MET A 59 8.27 5.75 -8.73
C MET A 59 7.86 7.22 -8.91
N LYS A 60 6.98 7.75 -8.05
CA LYS A 60 6.60 9.17 -8.05
C LYS A 60 7.80 10.07 -7.79
N ASP A 61 8.65 9.71 -6.83
CA ASP A 61 9.84 10.49 -6.47
C ASP A 61 10.89 10.49 -7.59
N LYS A 62 11.12 9.32 -8.22
CA LYS A 62 12.04 9.17 -9.35
C LYS A 62 11.54 9.84 -10.62
N TYR A 63 10.21 9.86 -10.84
CA TYR A 63 9.59 10.42 -12.03
C TYR A 63 8.51 11.46 -11.67
N PRO A 64 8.90 12.69 -11.26
CA PRO A 64 7.94 13.73 -10.85
C PRO A 64 6.93 14.10 -11.93
N LYS A 65 7.34 14.04 -13.21
CA LYS A 65 6.50 14.33 -14.37
C LYS A 65 5.51 13.20 -14.72
N LYS A 66 5.69 12.00 -14.15
CA LYS A 66 4.85 10.80 -14.36
C LYS A 66 4.57 10.50 -15.84
N ARG A 67 5.52 10.82 -16.72
CA ARG A 67 5.37 10.79 -18.18
C ARG A 67 6.41 9.86 -18.78
N PHE A 68 5.95 8.79 -19.42
CA PHE A 68 6.78 7.77 -20.03
C PHE A 68 6.48 7.70 -21.53
N VAL A 69 7.51 7.94 -22.35
CA VAL A 69 7.37 8.03 -23.81
C VAL A 69 8.45 7.17 -24.46
N ALA A 70 8.03 6.25 -25.33
CA ALA A 70 8.96 5.44 -26.12
C ALA A 70 9.51 6.20 -27.32
N GLU A 71 10.67 5.77 -27.82
CA GLU A 71 11.39 6.46 -28.89
C GLU A 71 10.68 6.28 -30.24
N ALA A 72 10.76 7.30 -31.10
CA ALA A 72 10.19 7.22 -32.44
C ALA A 72 10.99 6.24 -33.33
N GLY A 73 10.30 5.63 -34.30
CA GLY A 73 10.95 4.87 -35.34
C GLY A 73 11.75 5.78 -36.26
N THR A 74 12.86 5.28 -36.80
CA THR A 74 13.69 6.07 -37.72
C THR A 74 13.05 6.16 -39.10
N ASN A 75 13.22 7.31 -39.76
CA ASN A 75 12.73 7.53 -41.12
C ASN A 75 13.58 6.72 -42.11
N SER A 76 12.96 6.21 -43.17
CA SER A 76 13.72 5.71 -44.31
C SER A 76 14.28 6.88 -45.14
N SER A 77 15.47 6.70 -45.68
CA SER A 77 16.16 7.67 -46.53
C SER A 77 16.76 6.98 -47.75
N ILE A 78 17.36 7.75 -48.66
CA ILE A 78 18.06 7.23 -49.85
C ILE A 78 19.20 6.30 -49.44
N ALA A 79 19.90 6.60 -48.33
CA ALA A 79 21.00 5.79 -47.82
C ALA A 79 20.53 4.56 -47.01
N ALA A 80 19.33 4.60 -46.44
CA ALA A 80 18.78 3.53 -45.62
C ALA A 80 17.27 3.36 -45.90
N LEU A 81 16.95 2.46 -46.84
CA LEU A 81 15.57 2.22 -47.29
C LEU A 81 14.68 1.59 -46.22
N LYS A 82 15.24 0.97 -45.18
CA LYS A 82 14.49 0.40 -44.06
C LYS A 82 14.86 1.11 -42.76
N GLY A 83 13.88 1.75 -42.14
CA GLY A 83 14.03 2.36 -40.82
C GLY A 83 14.09 1.31 -39.70
N ASN A 84 14.95 1.55 -38.73
CA ASN A 84 15.05 0.81 -37.48
C ASN A 84 13.91 1.14 -36.51
N LYS A 85 13.50 0.14 -35.73
CA LYS A 85 12.53 0.29 -34.64
C LYS A 85 13.08 1.25 -33.58
N GLY A 86 12.24 2.16 -33.08
CA GLY A 86 12.57 2.99 -31.91
C GLY A 86 12.75 2.16 -30.65
N LYS A 87 13.58 2.60 -29.70
CA LYS A 87 13.75 1.91 -28.41
C LYS A 87 12.47 1.90 -27.60
N ASP A 88 12.16 0.74 -27.04
CA ASP A 88 11.04 0.56 -26.13
C ASP A 88 11.30 1.28 -24.79
N CYS A 89 10.25 1.76 -24.15
CA CYS A 89 10.31 2.37 -22.83
C CYS A 89 9.82 1.36 -21.79
N GLU A 90 10.73 0.89 -20.94
CA GLU A 90 10.40 0.01 -19.83
C GLU A 90 10.27 0.81 -18.53
N VAL A 91 9.17 0.59 -17.83
CA VAL A 91 8.84 1.27 -16.58
C VAL A 91 8.71 0.24 -15.48
N ASN A 92 9.64 0.26 -14.53
CA ASN A 92 9.60 -0.65 -13.40
C ASN A 92 8.47 -0.25 -12.44
N VAL A 93 7.65 -1.22 -12.04
CA VAL A 93 6.53 -1.05 -11.12
C VAL A 93 6.53 -2.18 -10.08
N PRO A 94 6.01 -1.97 -8.85
CA PRO A 94 5.92 -3.06 -7.88
C PRO A 94 5.06 -4.24 -8.39
N PRO A 95 5.33 -5.47 -7.95
CA PRO A 95 4.45 -6.61 -8.22
C PRO A 95 3.14 -6.51 -7.42
N GLY A 96 2.09 -7.09 -7.98
CA GLY A 96 0.72 -7.06 -7.47
C GLY A 96 -0.04 -5.79 -7.87
N ILE A 97 0.15 -5.28 -9.08
CA ILE A 97 -0.58 -4.09 -9.58
C ILE A 97 -1.66 -4.49 -10.58
N ILE A 98 -2.80 -3.84 -10.50
CA ILE A 98 -3.82 -3.80 -11.53
C ILE A 98 -3.67 -2.50 -12.31
N VAL A 99 -3.68 -2.59 -13.63
CA VAL A 99 -3.48 -1.46 -14.52
C VAL A 99 -4.79 -1.17 -15.23
N THR A 100 -5.37 0.00 -14.94
CA THR A 100 -6.63 0.45 -15.52
C THR A 100 -6.42 1.71 -16.35
N THR A 101 -7.23 1.90 -17.39
CA THR A 101 -7.28 3.16 -18.13
C THR A 101 -8.20 4.16 -17.43
N GLU A 102 -8.11 5.45 -17.80
CA GLU A 102 -9.07 6.47 -17.32
C GLU A 102 -10.55 6.09 -17.57
N ASN A 103 -10.84 5.28 -18.59
CA ASN A 103 -12.20 4.84 -18.91
C ASN A 103 -12.65 3.63 -18.08
N GLY A 104 -11.88 3.21 -17.07
CA GLY A 104 -12.18 2.06 -16.22
C GLY A 104 -11.92 0.70 -16.87
N LYS A 105 -11.40 0.65 -18.11
CA LYS A 105 -11.00 -0.61 -18.76
C LYS A 105 -9.69 -1.10 -18.17
N GLU A 106 -9.68 -2.30 -17.60
CA GLU A 106 -8.48 -3.02 -17.15
C GLU A 106 -7.64 -3.42 -18.37
N LEU A 107 -6.37 -2.99 -18.41
CA LEU A 107 -5.39 -3.40 -19.42
C LEU A 107 -4.73 -4.73 -19.06
N GLY A 108 -4.62 -5.01 -17.76
CA GLY A 108 -4.08 -6.25 -17.23
C GLY A 108 -3.54 -6.06 -15.81
N LYS A 109 -2.91 -7.12 -15.32
CA LYS A 109 -2.32 -7.19 -13.98
C LYS A 109 -0.88 -7.69 -14.06
N LEU A 110 -0.07 -7.28 -13.10
CA LEU A 110 1.33 -7.70 -12.95
C LEU A 110 1.46 -8.34 -11.58
N ASP A 111 1.44 -9.66 -11.50
CA ASP A 111 1.44 -10.40 -10.23
C ASP A 111 2.83 -10.97 -9.92
N LYS A 112 3.59 -11.40 -10.94
CA LYS A 112 4.89 -12.07 -10.78
C LYS A 112 6.06 -11.12 -11.03
N ILE A 113 7.15 -11.30 -10.29
CA ILE A 113 8.39 -10.54 -10.51
C ILE A 113 8.94 -10.85 -11.91
N GLY A 114 9.34 -9.81 -12.65
CA GLY A 114 9.83 -9.90 -14.02
C GLY A 114 8.74 -10.02 -15.09
N GLU A 115 7.47 -10.09 -14.69
CA GLU A 115 6.34 -10.05 -15.62
C GLU A 115 6.31 -8.70 -16.35
N ARG A 116 5.98 -8.73 -17.65
CA ARG A 116 5.93 -7.53 -18.51
C ARG A 116 4.54 -7.36 -19.09
N LEU A 117 4.00 -6.14 -19.01
CA LEU A 117 2.70 -5.78 -19.55
C LEU A 117 2.83 -4.64 -20.57
N LEU A 118 2.33 -4.85 -21.79
CA LEU A 118 2.29 -3.82 -22.83
C LEU A 118 1.16 -2.83 -22.52
N VAL A 119 1.51 -1.58 -22.28
CA VAL A 119 0.52 -0.55 -21.92
C VAL A 119 0.29 0.50 -23.01
N ALA A 120 1.22 0.66 -23.94
CA ALA A 120 1.01 1.49 -25.13
C ALA A 120 1.84 0.97 -26.30
N CYS A 121 1.18 0.69 -27.43
CA CYS A 121 1.85 0.27 -28.65
C CYS A 121 2.49 1.47 -29.37
N GLY A 122 3.68 1.26 -29.91
CA GLY A 122 4.33 2.16 -30.86
C GLY A 122 3.60 2.16 -32.21
N GLY A 123 3.63 3.31 -32.88
CA GLY A 123 3.04 3.51 -34.19
C GLY A 123 3.75 2.70 -35.27
N ILE A 124 2.98 2.22 -36.23
CA ILE A 124 3.47 1.56 -37.45
C ILE A 124 4.23 2.61 -38.29
N GLY A 125 5.42 2.24 -38.76
CA GLY A 125 6.21 3.06 -39.68
C GLY A 125 5.57 3.12 -41.08
N GLY A 126 5.90 4.16 -41.83
CA GLY A 126 5.36 4.36 -43.18
C GLY A 126 5.79 3.24 -44.13
N CYS A 127 4.85 2.51 -44.70
CA CYS A 127 5.11 1.45 -45.68
C CYS A 127 4.15 1.58 -46.87
N PRO A 128 4.30 0.79 -47.95
CA PRO A 128 3.40 0.87 -49.11
C PRO A 128 1.91 0.76 -48.74
N VAL A 129 1.58 -0.04 -47.71
CA VAL A 129 0.21 -0.22 -47.21
C VAL A 129 -0.34 1.05 -46.55
N THR A 130 0.51 1.85 -45.91
CA THR A 130 0.12 3.11 -45.25
C THR A 130 0.38 4.34 -46.12
N ASN A 131 0.55 4.17 -47.44
CA ASN A 131 0.96 5.24 -48.36
C ASN A 131 2.24 5.96 -47.90
N PHE A 132 3.18 5.22 -47.31
CA PHE A 132 4.45 5.71 -46.75
C PHE A 132 4.30 6.70 -45.59
N LEU A 133 3.09 6.92 -45.07
CA LEU A 133 2.83 7.76 -43.91
C LEU A 133 2.89 6.94 -42.62
N PRO A 134 3.60 7.43 -41.58
CA PRO A 134 3.63 6.77 -40.29
C PRO A 134 2.36 7.02 -39.49
N THR A 135 2.07 6.11 -38.57
CA THR A 135 1.02 6.28 -37.57
C THR A 135 1.60 6.77 -36.24
N LYS A 136 0.79 7.48 -35.47
CA LYS A 136 1.16 7.90 -34.11
C LYS A 136 1.07 6.70 -33.16
N GLY A 137 1.97 6.65 -32.18
CA GLY A 137 1.88 5.67 -31.10
C GLY A 137 0.64 5.91 -30.23
N GLN A 138 0.17 4.84 -29.58
CA GLN A 138 -0.96 4.90 -28.67
C GLN A 138 -0.64 5.78 -27.47
N ILE A 139 -1.66 6.49 -26.97
CA ILE A 139 -1.57 7.36 -25.82
C ILE A 139 -2.59 6.88 -24.80
N HIS A 140 -2.12 6.61 -23.59
CA HIS A 140 -2.99 6.28 -22.47
C HIS A 140 -2.58 7.08 -21.24
N THR A 141 -3.57 7.53 -20.50
CA THR A 141 -3.42 7.79 -19.08
C THR A 141 -3.87 6.53 -18.37
N ILE A 142 -3.00 5.95 -17.55
CA ILE A 142 -3.27 4.72 -16.82
C ILE A 142 -3.16 4.94 -15.31
N HIS A 143 -3.95 4.19 -14.57
CA HIS A 143 -3.94 4.11 -13.12
C HIS A 143 -3.29 2.79 -12.73
N LEU A 144 -2.30 2.89 -11.84
CA LEU A 144 -1.63 1.74 -11.24
C LEU A 144 -2.21 1.58 -9.84
N ASP A 145 -3.03 0.56 -9.64
CA ASP A 145 -3.63 0.26 -8.36
C ASP A 145 -2.96 -0.97 -7.76
N LEU A 146 -2.26 -0.80 -6.63
CA LEU A 146 -1.63 -1.90 -5.93
C LEU A 146 -2.70 -2.76 -5.24
N LYS A 147 -2.68 -4.07 -5.50
CA LYS A 147 -3.51 -5.03 -4.78
C LYS A 147 -3.14 -5.01 -3.30
N LEU A 148 -4.10 -4.57 -2.51
CA LEU A 148 -4.07 -4.73 -1.06
C LEU A 148 -4.25 -6.21 -0.71
N ILE A 149 -3.66 -6.61 0.40
CA ILE A 149 -3.83 -7.96 0.95
C ILE A 149 -5.14 -8.03 1.71
N ALA A 150 -5.40 -7.01 2.52
CA ALA A 150 -6.64 -6.86 3.26
C ALA A 150 -6.91 -5.38 3.54
N ASP A 151 -8.15 -5.05 3.86
CA ASP A 151 -8.49 -3.72 4.36
C ASP A 151 -7.91 -3.51 5.76
N VAL A 152 -7.96 -4.53 6.62
CA VAL A 152 -7.47 -4.49 8.00
C VAL A 152 -6.37 -5.53 8.21
N GLY A 153 -5.25 -5.13 8.79
CA GLY A 153 -4.18 -6.03 9.22
C GLY A 153 -4.14 -6.19 10.74
N LEU A 154 -4.26 -7.43 11.23
CA LEU A 154 -4.09 -7.73 12.65
C LEU A 154 -2.61 -7.71 13.01
N ILE A 155 -2.25 -6.97 14.06
CA ILE A 155 -0.88 -6.88 14.57
C ILE A 155 -0.89 -7.22 16.06
N GLY A 156 0.07 -8.02 16.49
CA GLY A 156 0.21 -8.41 17.88
C GLY A 156 1.18 -9.58 18.01
N PHE A 157 1.63 -9.83 19.23
CA PHE A 157 2.51 -10.97 19.51
C PHE A 157 1.80 -12.32 19.34
N PRO A 158 2.56 -13.42 19.26
CA PRO A 158 2.00 -14.77 19.39
C PRO A 158 1.10 -14.87 20.64
N ASN A 159 0.06 -15.70 20.59
CA ASN A 159 -0.88 -15.95 21.70
C ASN A 159 -1.73 -14.75 22.17
N ALA A 160 -1.62 -13.58 21.54
CA ALA A 160 -2.54 -12.45 21.77
C ALA A 160 -3.99 -12.76 21.32
N GLY A 161 -4.21 -13.87 20.60
CA GLY A 161 -5.52 -14.31 20.12
C GLY A 161 -5.93 -13.72 18.76
N LYS A 162 -4.97 -13.34 17.91
CA LYS A 162 -5.23 -12.82 16.55
C LYS A 162 -6.02 -13.78 15.67
N SER A 163 -5.56 -15.02 15.53
CA SER A 163 -6.23 -16.03 14.68
C SER A 163 -7.57 -16.45 15.27
N SER A 164 -7.70 -16.48 16.60
CA SER A 164 -9.00 -16.68 17.29
C SER A 164 -9.96 -15.54 17.00
N LEU A 165 -9.50 -14.30 17.08
CA LEU A 165 -10.30 -13.12 16.75
C LEU A 165 -10.73 -13.13 15.27
N LEU A 166 -9.80 -13.42 14.36
CA LEU A 166 -10.08 -13.52 12.93
C LEU A 166 -11.16 -14.55 12.64
N SER A 167 -11.03 -15.74 13.23
CA SER A 167 -12.02 -16.82 13.09
C SER A 167 -13.39 -16.45 13.66
N LYS A 168 -13.43 -15.58 14.68
CA LYS A 168 -14.68 -15.15 15.33
C LYS A 168 -15.41 -14.07 14.54
N ILE A 169 -14.69 -13.10 13.98
CA ILE A 169 -15.29 -12.00 13.21
C ILE A 169 -15.55 -12.38 11.75
N SER A 170 -14.82 -13.37 11.22
CA SER A 170 -14.97 -13.85 9.86
C SER A 170 -16.19 -14.77 9.74
N GLN A 171 -17.06 -14.49 8.78
CA GLN A 171 -18.24 -15.33 8.52
C GLN A 171 -17.91 -16.52 7.62
N ALA A 172 -16.86 -16.39 6.80
CA ALA A 172 -16.26 -17.50 6.08
C ALA A 172 -15.10 -18.08 6.90
N ARG A 173 -14.79 -19.37 6.72
CA ARG A 173 -13.55 -19.94 7.26
C ARG A 173 -12.36 -19.16 6.71
N PRO A 174 -11.47 -18.62 7.56
CA PRO A 174 -10.27 -17.94 7.08
C PRO A 174 -9.50 -18.82 6.11
N GLN A 175 -9.08 -18.24 4.99
CA GLN A 175 -8.34 -18.96 3.94
C GLN A 175 -6.90 -18.47 3.92
N ILE A 176 -5.99 -19.40 3.64
CA ILE A 176 -4.58 -19.09 3.42
C ILE A 176 -4.46 -18.48 2.03
N ALA A 177 -3.95 -17.24 1.95
CA ALA A 177 -3.84 -16.52 0.69
C ALA A 177 -2.42 -16.57 0.11
N ASP A 178 -2.28 -17.25 -1.03
CA ASP A 178 -1.01 -17.45 -1.71
C ASP A 178 -0.70 -16.31 -2.70
N TYR A 179 -0.18 -15.18 -2.19
CA TYR A 179 0.33 -14.13 -3.07
C TYR A 179 1.78 -14.40 -3.48
N ALA A 180 2.12 -14.12 -4.74
CA ALA A 180 3.40 -14.44 -5.37
C ALA A 180 4.65 -13.80 -4.71
N PHE A 181 4.47 -12.90 -3.74
CA PHE A 181 5.52 -12.18 -3.03
C PHE A 181 5.63 -12.52 -1.54
N THR A 182 4.81 -13.45 -1.03
CA THR A 182 4.84 -13.84 0.39
C THR A 182 5.67 -15.11 0.57
N THR A 183 6.41 -15.21 1.67
CA THR A 183 7.04 -16.48 2.11
C THR A 183 6.21 -17.21 3.16
N LEU A 184 5.28 -16.50 3.80
CA LEU A 184 4.27 -17.01 4.71
C LEU A 184 2.95 -16.41 4.26
N SER A 185 2.03 -17.27 3.85
CA SER A 185 0.70 -16.86 3.39
C SER A 185 -0.12 -16.39 4.59
N PRO A 186 -0.61 -15.13 4.62
CA PRO A 186 -1.46 -14.66 5.71
C PRO A 186 -2.81 -15.37 5.66
N GLU A 187 -3.44 -15.53 6.83
CA GLU A 187 -4.83 -15.98 6.92
C GLU A 187 -5.75 -14.78 6.67
N ILE A 188 -6.65 -14.91 5.71
CA ILE A 188 -7.61 -13.86 5.37
C ILE A 188 -9.01 -14.30 5.74
N GLY A 189 -9.66 -13.49 6.57
CA GLY A 189 -11.08 -13.56 6.89
C GLY A 189 -11.86 -12.45 6.18
N THR A 190 -13.17 -12.68 6.01
CA THR A 190 -14.09 -11.70 5.43
C THR A 190 -15.21 -11.40 6.41
N VAL A 191 -15.41 -10.11 6.67
CA VAL A 191 -16.50 -9.58 7.49
C VAL A 191 -17.55 -9.01 6.55
N MET A 192 -18.75 -9.59 6.53
CA MET A 192 -19.88 -9.04 5.77
C MET A 192 -20.76 -8.19 6.68
N TYR A 193 -21.16 -7.04 6.18
CA TYR A 193 -22.06 -6.13 6.88
C TYR A 193 -23.51 -6.30 6.39
N PRO A 194 -24.51 -5.81 7.16
CA PRO A 194 -25.93 -5.95 6.79
C PRO A 194 -26.28 -5.38 5.41
N ASP A 195 -25.56 -4.37 4.94
CA ASP A 195 -25.71 -3.75 3.62
C ASP A 195 -24.95 -4.49 2.50
N ARG A 196 -24.49 -5.72 2.76
CA ARG A 196 -23.70 -6.57 1.86
C ARG A 196 -22.30 -6.01 1.53
N LYS A 197 -21.86 -4.94 2.18
CA LYS A 197 -20.46 -4.52 2.11
C LYS A 197 -19.58 -5.59 2.73
N GLN A 198 -18.42 -5.84 2.13
CA GLN A 198 -17.44 -6.80 2.62
C GLN A 198 -16.14 -6.07 2.95
N ILE A 199 -15.57 -6.38 4.10
CA ILE A 199 -14.25 -5.92 4.52
C ILE A 199 -13.38 -7.15 4.75
N THR A 200 -12.17 -7.11 4.19
CA THR A 200 -11.18 -8.17 4.33
C THR A 200 -10.27 -7.88 5.53
N VAL A 201 -10.03 -8.90 6.35
CA VAL A 201 -9.15 -8.82 7.52
C VAL A 201 -8.08 -9.89 7.37
N ALA A 202 -6.81 -9.51 7.47
CA ALA A 202 -5.69 -10.45 7.43
C ALA A 202 -5.05 -10.59 8.81
N ASP A 203 -4.89 -11.84 9.28
CA ASP A 203 -3.95 -12.14 10.35
C ASP A 203 -2.54 -12.12 9.74
N LEU A 204 -1.81 -11.08 10.11
CA LEU A 204 -0.44 -10.93 9.70
C LEU A 204 0.39 -11.77 10.71
N PRO A 205 1.04 -12.88 10.30
CA PRO A 205 1.80 -13.76 11.20
C PRO A 205 2.68 -12.95 12.16
N GLY A 206 2.40 -13.08 13.45
CA GLY A 206 2.72 -12.08 14.48
C GLY A 206 4.14 -11.50 14.39
N LEU A 207 4.23 -10.18 14.63
CA LEU A 207 5.49 -9.52 14.93
C LEU A 207 6.15 -10.29 16.10
N ILE A 208 7.18 -11.05 15.77
CA ILE A 208 8.07 -11.63 16.76
C ILE A 208 9.09 -10.57 17.14
N GLU A 209 9.48 -10.56 18.40
CA GLU A 209 10.49 -9.64 18.89
C GLU A 209 11.76 -9.69 18.03
N GLY A 210 12.14 -8.56 17.46
CA GLY A 210 13.29 -8.48 16.53
C GLY A 210 12.95 -8.84 15.08
N ALA A 211 11.68 -8.82 14.68
CA ALA A 211 11.28 -8.96 13.27
C ALA A 211 11.98 -7.95 12.35
N HIS A 212 12.22 -6.72 12.83
CA HIS A 212 12.97 -5.71 12.11
C HIS A 212 14.44 -6.12 11.81
N ALA A 213 15.11 -6.78 12.75
CA ALA A 213 16.52 -7.18 12.62
C ALA A 213 16.74 -8.41 11.73
N ASN A 214 15.71 -9.25 11.58
CA ASN A 214 15.76 -10.45 10.75
C ASN A 214 15.58 -10.12 9.27
N LYS A 215 16.71 -9.86 8.58
CA LYS A 215 16.86 -9.52 7.14
C LYS A 215 16.10 -10.41 6.13
N GLY A 216 15.55 -11.55 6.55
CA GLY A 216 14.83 -12.49 5.67
C GLY A 216 13.31 -12.52 5.87
N ARG A 217 12.85 -12.98 7.05
CA ARG A 217 11.43 -13.29 7.29
C ARG A 217 10.61 -12.08 7.76
N GLY A 218 11.17 -11.25 8.63
CA GLY A 218 10.47 -10.08 9.18
C GLY A 218 10.29 -8.96 8.16
N HIS A 219 11.28 -8.72 7.29
CA HIS A 219 11.17 -7.67 6.26
C HIS A 219 10.10 -7.97 5.20
N LYS A 220 9.97 -9.24 4.78
CA LYS A 220 8.89 -9.69 3.88
C LYS A 220 7.53 -9.64 4.55
N PHE A 221 7.47 -9.97 5.84
CA PHE A 221 6.25 -9.88 6.64
C PHE A 221 5.69 -8.46 6.73
N LEU A 222 6.55 -7.50 7.07
CA LEU A 222 6.17 -6.11 7.24
C LEU A 222 5.75 -5.43 5.92
N LYS A 223 6.20 -5.97 4.77
CA LYS A 223 5.68 -5.59 3.44
C LYS A 223 4.18 -5.91 3.28
N HIS A 224 3.65 -6.87 4.03
CA HIS A 224 2.21 -7.15 4.04
C HIS A 224 1.43 -6.14 4.89
N VAL A 225 2.02 -5.67 5.98
CA VAL A 225 1.49 -4.55 6.78
C VAL A 225 1.41 -3.28 5.93
N GLU A 226 2.36 -3.07 5.01
CA GLU A 226 2.25 -1.99 4.03
C GLU A 226 1.00 -2.12 3.16
N ARG A 227 0.58 -3.33 2.81
CA ARG A 227 -0.56 -3.59 1.91
C ARG A 227 -1.91 -3.74 2.64
N THR A 228 -2.07 -3.11 3.80
CA THR A 228 -3.35 -2.94 4.49
C THR A 228 -3.74 -1.48 4.63
N LYS A 229 -5.03 -1.15 4.63
CA LYS A 229 -5.48 0.25 4.82
C LYS A 229 -5.34 0.67 6.27
N GLN A 230 -5.75 -0.23 7.17
CA GLN A 230 -5.84 0.00 8.60
C GLN A 230 -5.12 -1.10 9.39
N LEU A 231 -4.62 -0.75 10.58
CA LEU A 231 -3.99 -1.67 11.52
C LEU A 231 -4.92 -1.90 12.72
N LEU A 232 -5.08 -3.16 13.13
CA LEU A 232 -5.76 -3.52 14.38
C LEU A 232 -4.74 -4.17 15.31
N PHE A 233 -4.36 -3.45 16.37
CA PHE A 233 -3.48 -3.98 17.41
C PHE A 233 -4.29 -4.89 18.31
N VAL A 234 -3.91 -6.16 18.41
CA VAL A 234 -4.53 -7.17 19.27
C VAL A 234 -3.58 -7.45 20.41
N ILE A 235 -3.97 -7.05 21.63
CA ILE A 235 -3.14 -7.12 22.83
C ILE A 235 -3.83 -7.95 23.89
N ASP A 236 -3.08 -8.79 24.58
CA ASP A 236 -3.58 -9.51 25.75
C ASP A 236 -3.63 -8.58 26.97
N VAL A 237 -4.79 -8.46 27.61
CA VAL A 237 -4.99 -7.64 28.82
C VAL A 237 -4.11 -8.09 29.98
N SER A 238 -3.79 -9.38 30.05
CA SER A 238 -2.94 -9.96 31.08
C SER A 238 -1.45 -9.81 30.78
N GLY A 239 -1.08 -9.18 29.65
CA GLY A 239 0.31 -9.03 29.23
C GLY A 239 0.80 -10.19 28.38
N PHE A 240 2.11 -10.18 28.10
CA PHE A 240 2.74 -11.12 27.18
C PHE A 240 4.08 -11.63 27.72
N GLN A 241 4.30 -12.93 27.56
CA GLN A 241 5.59 -13.59 27.78
C GLN A 241 5.79 -14.65 26.70
N LEU A 242 6.89 -14.56 25.94
CA LEU A 242 7.16 -15.46 24.82
C LEU A 242 7.63 -16.84 25.29
N SER A 243 8.53 -16.86 26.28
CA SER A 243 9.04 -18.07 26.93
C SER A 243 9.39 -17.80 28.39
N SER A 244 9.60 -18.86 29.17
CA SER A 244 10.05 -18.78 30.57
C SER A 244 11.36 -18.00 30.75
N HIS A 245 12.17 -17.87 29.70
CA HIS A 245 13.44 -17.14 29.70
C HIS A 245 13.30 -15.66 29.29
N THR A 246 12.14 -15.26 28.75
CA THR A 246 11.87 -13.84 28.42
C THR A 246 11.17 -13.12 29.57
N PRO A 247 11.46 -11.83 29.79
CA PRO A 247 10.75 -11.06 30.82
C PRO A 247 9.27 -10.98 30.47
N PHE A 248 8.43 -11.09 31.49
CA PHE A 248 7.02 -10.79 31.37
C PHE A 248 6.84 -9.30 31.02
N ARG A 249 5.93 -9.01 30.10
CA ARG A 249 5.61 -7.65 29.68
C ARG A 249 4.15 -7.35 29.94
N THR A 250 3.90 -6.15 30.45
CA THR A 250 2.54 -5.62 30.61
C THR A 250 1.91 -5.32 29.25
N ALA A 251 0.58 -5.16 29.22
CA ALA A 251 -0.13 -4.78 27.99
C ALA A 251 0.40 -3.46 27.39
N PHE A 252 0.76 -2.49 28.23
CA PHE A 252 1.32 -1.21 27.79
C PHE A 252 2.71 -1.36 27.17
N GLU A 253 3.61 -2.10 27.82
CA GLU A 253 4.94 -2.43 27.28
C GLU A 253 4.84 -3.13 25.93
N THR A 254 3.87 -4.03 25.80
CA THR A 254 3.58 -4.78 24.58
C THR A 254 3.20 -3.84 23.44
N ILE A 255 2.35 -2.84 23.69
CA ILE A 255 1.96 -1.83 22.70
C ILE A 255 3.17 -0.98 22.28
N MET A 256 3.97 -0.50 23.25
CA MET A 256 5.15 0.32 22.96
C MET A 256 6.17 -0.44 22.12
N LEU A 257 6.42 -1.70 22.46
CA LEU A 257 7.32 -2.57 21.71
C LEU A 257 6.84 -2.78 20.27
N LEU A 258 5.56 -3.09 20.05
CA LEU A 258 4.99 -3.24 18.71
C LEU A 258 5.06 -1.94 17.91
N ALA A 259 4.77 -0.80 18.54
CA ALA A 259 4.90 0.51 17.93
C ALA A 259 6.35 0.81 17.50
N LYS A 260 7.34 0.44 18.34
CA LYS A 260 8.75 0.61 18.02
C LYS A 260 9.20 -0.30 16.88
N GLU A 261 8.70 -1.53 16.82
CA GLU A 261 9.04 -2.44 15.72
C GLU A 261 8.51 -1.95 14.38
N LEU A 262 7.29 -1.39 14.36
CA LEU A 262 6.74 -0.74 13.18
C LEU A 262 7.56 0.48 12.77
N GLU A 263 8.02 1.28 13.73
CA GLU A 263 8.91 2.43 13.50
C GLU A 263 10.20 2.03 12.82
N LEU A 264 10.91 1.08 13.43
CA LEU A 264 12.22 0.64 12.99
C LEU A 264 12.14 0.10 11.56
N TYR A 265 11.05 -0.56 11.22
CA TYR A 265 10.81 -1.00 9.84
C TYR A 265 10.56 0.16 8.89
N LYS A 266 9.57 1.00 9.20
CA LYS A 266 9.20 2.12 8.35
C LYS A 266 8.32 3.09 9.11
N GLU A 267 8.83 4.30 9.27
CA GLU A 267 8.13 5.42 9.91
C GLU A 267 6.73 5.68 9.33
N GLU A 268 6.53 5.46 8.02
CA GLU A 268 5.23 5.65 7.35
C GLU A 268 4.12 4.76 7.94
N LEU A 269 4.44 3.57 8.48
CA LEU A 269 3.44 2.66 9.03
C LEU A 269 2.80 3.20 10.30
N GLN A 270 3.48 4.07 11.06
CA GLN A 270 2.91 4.71 12.25
C GLN A 270 1.83 5.73 11.92
N THR A 271 1.81 6.22 10.67
CA THR A 271 0.81 7.19 10.22
C THR A 271 -0.49 6.53 9.76
N LYS A 272 -0.50 5.20 9.60
CA LYS A 272 -1.72 4.46 9.29
C LYS A 272 -2.70 4.54 10.45
N SER A 273 -3.99 4.57 10.11
CA SER A 273 -5.03 4.48 11.13
C SER A 273 -4.91 3.15 11.88
N ALA A 274 -4.87 3.28 13.20
CA ALA A 274 -4.72 2.17 14.12
C ALA A 274 -5.91 2.12 15.09
N LEU A 275 -6.41 0.91 15.35
CA LEU A 275 -7.27 0.61 16.49
C LEU A 275 -6.55 -0.30 17.45
N LEU A 276 -7.00 -0.30 18.70
CA LEU A 276 -6.56 -1.23 19.73
C LEU A 276 -7.72 -2.12 20.15
N ALA A 277 -7.59 -3.42 19.93
CA ALA A 277 -8.42 -4.46 20.51
C ALA A 277 -7.69 -5.06 21.72
N VAL A 278 -8.24 -4.83 22.91
CA VAL A 278 -7.73 -5.44 24.14
C VAL A 278 -8.46 -6.77 24.36
N ASN A 279 -7.76 -7.87 24.14
CA ASN A 279 -8.30 -9.23 24.16
C ASN A 279 -8.16 -9.90 25.54
N LYS A 280 -8.88 -11.02 25.70
CA LYS A 280 -8.96 -11.85 26.90
C LYS A 280 -9.64 -11.17 28.10
N MET A 281 -10.65 -10.35 27.83
CA MET A 281 -11.46 -9.71 28.87
C MET A 281 -12.28 -10.69 29.73
N ASP A 282 -12.34 -11.95 29.34
CA ASP A 282 -12.93 -13.07 30.09
C ASP A 282 -12.08 -13.55 31.27
N LEU A 283 -10.80 -13.16 31.35
CA LEU A 283 -9.90 -13.60 32.42
C LEU A 283 -10.17 -12.90 33.76
N PRO A 284 -9.86 -13.56 34.90
CA PRO A 284 -9.89 -12.91 36.20
C PRO A 284 -8.90 -11.74 36.21
N ASN A 285 -9.26 -10.64 36.86
CA ASN A 285 -8.51 -9.37 36.92
C ASN A 285 -8.40 -8.60 35.58
N ALA A 286 -9.07 -9.04 34.51
CA ALA A 286 -9.04 -8.34 33.23
C ALA A 286 -9.54 -6.89 33.32
N LYS A 287 -10.60 -6.63 34.10
CA LYS A 287 -11.15 -5.28 34.30
C LYS A 287 -10.14 -4.33 34.93
N GLU A 288 -9.51 -4.75 36.04
CA GLU A 288 -8.48 -3.95 36.72
C GLU A 288 -7.26 -3.69 35.82
N ASN A 289 -6.82 -4.71 35.09
CA ASN A 289 -5.70 -4.58 34.16
C ASN A 289 -6.04 -3.65 32.98
N PHE A 290 -7.28 -3.69 32.48
CA PHE A 290 -7.75 -2.79 31.44
C PHE A 290 -7.82 -1.34 31.92
N GLU A 291 -8.32 -1.10 33.13
CA GLU A 291 -8.34 0.25 33.74
C GLU A 291 -6.93 0.82 33.89
N LYS A 292 -5.99 0.03 34.40
CA LYS A 292 -4.57 0.40 34.47
C LYS A 292 -3.98 0.72 33.10
N LEU A 293 -4.29 -0.10 32.10
CA LEU A 293 -3.84 0.13 30.72
C LEU A 293 -4.40 1.43 30.16
N MET A 294 -5.68 1.73 30.38
CA MET A 294 -6.31 2.96 29.93
C MET A 294 -5.70 4.19 30.57
N GLU A 295 -5.38 4.14 31.88
CA GLU A 295 -4.65 5.22 32.56
C GLU A 295 -3.27 5.45 31.93
N GLN A 296 -2.54 4.37 31.64
CA GLN A 296 -1.22 4.43 31.00
C GLN A 296 -1.30 5.00 29.57
N LEU A 297 -2.34 4.66 28.80
CA LEU A 297 -2.54 5.16 27.44
C LEU A 297 -3.00 6.63 27.40
N GLN A 298 -3.70 7.11 28.42
CA GLN A 298 -4.07 8.53 28.54
C GLN A 298 -2.87 9.42 28.88
N LYS A 299 -1.95 8.91 29.71
CA LYS A 299 -0.75 9.65 30.16
C LYS A 299 0.54 8.88 29.88
N PRO A 300 0.86 8.57 28.61
CA PRO A 300 2.00 7.73 28.27
C PRO A 300 3.32 8.32 28.76
N GLN A 301 3.46 9.66 28.74
CA GLN A 301 4.66 10.38 29.19
C GLN A 301 5.05 10.04 30.64
N ASN A 302 4.08 9.74 31.50
CA ASN A 302 4.31 9.39 32.90
C ASN A 302 4.85 7.98 33.08
N TYR A 303 4.82 7.13 32.05
CA TYR A 303 5.26 5.74 32.13
C TYR A 303 6.41 5.42 31.17
N LEU A 304 6.62 6.23 30.13
CA LEU A 304 7.70 6.04 29.15
C LEU A 304 9.09 6.00 29.81
N HIS A 305 9.32 6.78 30.88
CA HIS A 305 10.61 6.80 31.58
C HIS A 305 10.94 5.49 32.33
N LEU A 306 9.93 4.65 32.58
CA LEU A 306 10.11 3.34 33.22
C LEU A 306 10.54 2.26 32.22
N LEU A 307 10.44 2.55 30.92
CA LEU A 307 10.73 1.61 29.86
C LEU A 307 12.19 1.69 29.40
N PRO A 308 12.80 0.56 28.98
CA PRO A 308 14.08 0.59 28.30
C PRO A 308 14.00 1.47 27.04
N GLN A 309 15.03 2.29 26.78
CA GLN A 309 15.06 3.17 25.60
C GLN A 309 14.81 2.45 24.27
N LYS A 310 15.19 1.16 24.19
CA LYS A 310 14.97 0.30 23.02
C LYS A 310 13.50 0.00 22.72
N MET A 311 12.59 0.24 23.67
CA MET A 311 11.15 -0.01 23.54
C MET A 311 10.34 1.24 23.25
N ILE A 312 10.95 2.43 23.34
CA ILE A 312 10.24 3.70 23.22
C ILE A 312 10.24 4.14 21.75
N PRO A 313 9.06 4.23 21.10
CA PRO A 313 8.96 4.84 19.77
C PRO A 313 9.21 6.35 19.84
N GLU A 314 9.83 6.91 18.80
CA GLU A 314 9.97 8.35 18.62
C GLU A 314 8.61 9.03 18.46
N VAL A 315 7.65 8.34 17.82
CA VAL A 315 6.27 8.81 17.69
C VAL A 315 5.32 7.74 18.22
N THR A 316 4.54 8.09 19.25
CA THR A 316 3.53 7.20 19.80
C THR A 316 2.37 7.02 18.81
N VAL A 317 1.99 5.76 18.56
CA VAL A 317 0.81 5.43 17.75
C VAL A 317 -0.44 5.99 18.41
N LYS A 318 -1.22 6.75 17.65
CA LYS A 318 -2.52 7.25 18.10
C LYS A 318 -3.62 6.28 17.67
N PHE A 319 -4.25 5.65 18.65
CA PHE A 319 -5.40 4.80 18.39
C PHE A 319 -6.64 5.66 18.19
N ARG A 320 -7.39 5.40 17.11
CA ARG A 320 -8.68 6.08 16.87
C ARG A 320 -9.74 5.60 17.86
N GLU A 321 -9.71 4.31 18.18
CA GLU A 321 -10.63 3.66 19.11
C GLU A 321 -9.89 2.55 19.88
N ILE A 322 -10.28 2.34 21.14
CA ILE A 322 -9.81 1.26 22.01
C ILE A 322 -11.02 0.43 22.43
N ILE A 323 -11.01 -0.86 22.11
CA ILE A 323 -12.17 -1.74 22.25
C ILE A 323 -11.78 -2.96 23.10
N PRO A 324 -12.39 -3.14 24.29
CA PRO A 324 -12.22 -4.36 25.05
C PRO A 324 -13.01 -5.49 24.39
N ILE A 325 -12.37 -6.64 24.20
CA ILE A 325 -12.97 -7.80 23.56
C ILE A 325 -12.59 -9.10 24.27
N SER A 326 -13.39 -10.14 24.06
CA SER A 326 -12.96 -11.51 24.29
C SER A 326 -13.18 -12.32 23.01
N ALA A 327 -12.08 -12.71 22.36
CA ALA A 327 -12.16 -13.59 21.19
C ALA A 327 -12.73 -14.97 21.53
N HIS A 328 -12.63 -15.39 22.81
CA HIS A 328 -13.15 -16.68 23.27
C HIS A 328 -14.68 -16.65 23.42
N THR A 329 -15.22 -15.67 24.16
CA THR A 329 -16.67 -15.56 24.38
C THR A 329 -17.40 -14.90 23.21
N GLY A 330 -16.71 -14.02 22.47
CA GLY A 330 -17.28 -13.16 21.43
C GLY A 330 -17.72 -11.78 21.93
N GLU A 331 -17.56 -11.49 23.23
CA GLU A 331 -17.90 -10.20 23.80
C GLU A 331 -17.08 -9.06 23.12
N GLY A 332 -17.75 -7.95 22.82
CA GLY A 332 -17.15 -6.78 22.16
C GLY A 332 -16.87 -6.92 20.66
N SER A 333 -17.07 -8.11 20.07
CA SER A 333 -16.77 -8.34 18.64
C SER A 333 -17.66 -7.56 17.67
N GLU A 334 -18.95 -7.39 17.98
CA GLU A 334 -19.87 -6.58 17.15
C GLU A 334 -19.52 -5.09 17.16
N GLN A 335 -19.14 -4.57 18.32
CA GLN A 335 -18.65 -3.19 18.46
C GLN A 335 -17.37 -3.00 17.64
N LEU A 336 -16.43 -3.94 17.72
CA LEU A 336 -15.21 -3.93 16.92
C LEU A 336 -15.51 -3.90 15.42
N ILE A 337 -16.38 -4.78 14.93
CA ILE A 337 -16.76 -4.85 13.51
C ILE A 337 -17.34 -3.51 13.03
N THR A 338 -18.19 -2.89 13.83
CA THR A 338 -18.80 -1.58 13.53
C THR A 338 -17.76 -0.47 13.48
N CYS A 339 -16.84 -0.42 14.45
CA CYS A 339 -15.76 0.57 14.50
C CYS A 339 -14.78 0.43 13.33
N LEU A 340 -14.40 -0.81 12.95
CA LEU A 340 -13.53 -1.06 11.80
C LEU A 340 -14.11 -0.44 10.53
N ARG A 341 -15.40 -0.67 10.27
CA ARG A 341 -16.10 -0.08 9.12
C ARG A 341 -16.14 1.44 9.19
N LYS A 342 -16.57 1.99 10.32
CA LYS A 342 -16.71 3.45 10.50
C LYS A 342 -15.44 4.17 10.10
N ILE A 343 -14.29 3.65 10.52
CA ILE A 343 -13.01 4.29 10.25
C ILE A 343 -12.58 4.13 8.79
N ILE A 344 -12.79 2.96 8.17
CA ILE A 344 -12.52 2.77 6.74
C ILE A 344 -13.38 3.71 5.89
N ASP A 345 -14.65 3.88 6.24
CA ASP A 345 -15.59 4.76 5.54
C ASP A 345 -15.15 6.23 5.67
N GLN A 346 -14.78 6.68 6.88
CA GLN A 346 -14.24 8.02 7.12
C GLN A 346 -12.96 8.29 6.31
N GLU A 347 -12.03 7.33 6.26
CA GLU A 347 -10.80 7.50 5.48
C GLU A 347 -11.07 7.58 3.97
N ALA A 348 -12.06 6.84 3.47
CA ALA A 348 -12.47 6.91 2.08
C ALA A 348 -13.08 8.27 1.74
N GLU A 349 -13.93 8.81 2.62
CA GLU A 349 -14.52 10.16 2.48
C GLU A 349 -13.44 11.25 2.50
N GLU A 350 -12.52 11.21 3.48
CA GLU A 350 -11.39 12.15 3.57
C GLU A 350 -10.52 12.13 2.30
N LYS A 351 -10.28 10.93 1.72
CA LYS A 351 -9.56 10.78 0.44
C LYS A 351 -10.33 11.46 -0.71
N ILE A 352 -11.62 11.19 -0.84
CA ILE A 352 -12.46 11.77 -1.89
C ILE A 352 -12.48 13.31 -1.80
N GLU A 353 -12.67 13.88 -0.61
CA GLU A 353 -12.64 15.33 -0.41
C GLU A 353 -11.27 15.93 -0.77
N SER A 354 -10.18 15.28 -0.35
CA SER A 354 -8.83 15.75 -0.67
C SER A 354 -8.59 15.78 -2.18
N TYR A 355 -9.07 14.75 -2.89
CA TYR A 355 -8.97 14.65 -4.34
C TYR A 355 -9.77 15.74 -5.06
N GLN A 356 -11.01 15.99 -4.64
CA GLN A 356 -11.84 17.05 -5.20
C GLN A 356 -11.19 18.42 -4.99
N ARG A 357 -10.60 18.68 -3.82
CA ARG A 357 -9.87 19.92 -3.55
C ARG A 357 -8.65 20.09 -4.45
N GLU A 358 -7.86 19.02 -4.66
CA GLU A 358 -6.71 19.06 -5.57
C GLU A 358 -7.13 19.35 -7.02
N GLN A 359 -8.21 18.72 -7.49
CA GLN A 359 -8.75 18.98 -8.84
C GLN A 359 -9.22 20.43 -9.00
N LEU A 360 -9.95 20.97 -8.03
CA LEU A 360 -10.39 22.36 -8.04
C LEU A 360 -9.21 23.33 -8.07
N HIS A 361 -8.15 23.02 -7.31
CA HIS A 361 -6.94 23.83 -7.30
C HIS A 361 -6.18 23.79 -8.63
N ALA A 362 -6.08 22.61 -9.26
CA ALA A 362 -5.47 22.45 -10.57
C ALA A 362 -6.25 23.20 -11.68
N LEU A 363 -7.58 23.18 -11.62
CA LEU A 363 -8.43 23.95 -12.54
C LEU A 363 -8.25 25.45 -12.36
N HIS A 364 -8.15 25.95 -11.13
CA HIS A 364 -7.87 27.37 -10.88
C HIS A 364 -6.51 27.81 -11.42
N LEU A 365 -5.46 26.99 -11.24
CA LEU A 365 -4.13 27.28 -11.77
C LEU A 365 -4.04 27.19 -13.29
N SER A 366 -4.98 26.51 -13.96
CA SER A 366 -5.03 26.43 -15.43
C SER A 366 -5.78 27.59 -16.10
N LYS A 367 -6.51 28.39 -15.30
CA LYS A 367 -7.27 29.56 -15.77
C LYS A 367 -6.52 30.89 -15.57
N ILE A 368 -5.40 30.87 -14.85
CA ILE A 368 -4.45 31.97 -14.67
C ILE A 368 -3.27 31.68 -15.59
#